data_AF-A0A1J8Q4J1-F1
#
_entry.id   AF-A0A1J8Q4J1-F1
#
_cell.length_a   1.000
_cell.length_b   1.000
_cell.length_c   1.000
_cell.angle_alpha   90.00
_cell.angle_beta   90.00
_cell.angle_gamma   90.00
#
_symmetry.space_group_name_H-M   'P 1'
#
loop_
_entity.id
_entity.type
_entity.pdbx_description
1 polymer ?
#
loop_
_entity_poly.entity_id
_entity_poly.type
_entity_poly.pdbx_seq_one_letter_code
_entity_poly.pdbx_strand_id
1 'polypeptide(L)'
;MNPETKQEIYREGSKVYDAAGAAIMTFIPINRIHQHLCAFHIYAQDHTRHVEAHHFCSHRSKDFHQCVIYDSDAADARLIGIEYIVSEKARRAQAVFKALPEDEKRYWHSHKYEVESGILYMETKGIVPAAVNDTAEEPAMLELHQTYGKTIHTWAYDQSPELPLGPPQLMMSYTHDNQASEEVIRCRDERSGISSSAKKELRKGYLPPYQKDNKADQWEKSGTGIVFKPEEVQIQK
;
A
#
# COMPACT_ATOMS: atom_id res chain seq x y z
N MET A 1 30.96 -16.75 26.02
CA MET A 1 30.72 -16.88 24.56
C MET A 1 31.66 -15.97 23.81
N ASN A 2 32.34 -16.51 22.80
CA ASN A 2 33.19 -15.73 21.90
C ASN A 2 32.31 -14.87 20.96
N PRO A 3 32.88 -13.91 20.21
CA PRO A 3 32.12 -13.06 19.28
C PRO A 3 31.39 -13.82 18.17
N GLU A 4 31.97 -14.91 17.66
CA GLU A 4 31.39 -15.73 16.59
C GLU A 4 30.09 -16.41 17.04
N THR A 5 30.11 -17.08 18.20
CA THR A 5 28.93 -17.70 18.82
C THR A 5 27.84 -16.67 19.11
N LYS A 6 28.21 -15.44 19.52
CA LYS A 6 27.22 -14.37 19.70
C LYS A 6 26.58 -13.93 18.38
N GLN A 7 27.35 -13.89 17.29
CA GLN A 7 26.85 -13.57 15.96
C GLN A 7 25.97 -14.68 15.39
N GLU A 8 26.33 -15.96 15.60
CA GLU A 8 25.52 -17.11 15.19
C GLU A 8 24.15 -17.11 15.85
N ILE A 9 24.09 -16.86 17.17
CA ILE A 9 22.82 -16.72 17.91
C ILE A 9 21.88 -15.68 17.28
N TYR A 10 22.43 -14.58 16.78
CA TYR A 10 21.67 -13.53 16.10
C TYR A 10 21.32 -13.89 14.64
N ARG A 11 22.26 -14.46 13.89
CA ARG A 11 22.09 -14.76 12.45
C ARG A 11 21.13 -15.90 12.16
N GLU A 12 21.12 -16.92 13.01
CA GLU A 12 20.28 -18.10 12.79
C GLU A 12 18.84 -17.91 13.28
N GLY A 13 18.45 -16.70 13.70
CA GLY A 13 17.11 -16.47 14.26
C GLY A 13 16.84 -17.45 15.40
N SER A 14 17.82 -17.58 16.33
CA SER A 14 17.68 -18.50 17.45
C SER A 14 16.33 -18.23 18.11
N LYS A 15 15.46 -19.25 18.17
CA LYS A 15 14.13 -19.15 18.82
C LYS A 15 14.22 -18.54 20.23
N VAL A 16 15.38 -18.69 20.89
CA VAL A 16 15.69 -18.09 22.19
C VAL A 16 15.90 -16.58 22.09
N TYR A 17 16.63 -16.11 21.08
CA TYR A 17 16.83 -14.67 20.84
C TYR A 17 15.52 -13.99 20.44
N ASP A 18 14.73 -14.61 19.57
CA ASP A 18 13.43 -14.08 19.14
C ASP A 18 12.43 -14.03 20.30
N ALA A 19 12.35 -15.09 21.11
CA ALA A 19 11.49 -15.12 22.29
C ALA A 19 11.92 -14.10 23.35
N ALA A 20 13.22 -13.96 23.60
CA ALA A 20 13.74 -12.94 24.50
C ALA A 20 13.44 -11.53 23.96
N GLY A 21 13.62 -11.32 22.66
CA GLY A 21 13.30 -10.08 21.97
C GLY A 21 11.83 -9.71 22.12
N ALA A 22 10.91 -10.65 21.85
CA ALA A 22 9.47 -10.44 22.03
C ALA A 22 9.09 -10.06 23.47
N ALA A 23 9.84 -10.53 24.47
CA ALA A 23 9.58 -10.22 25.87
C ALA A 23 10.15 -8.87 26.33
N ILE A 24 11.28 -8.41 25.76
CA ILE A 24 12.01 -7.24 26.29
C ILE A 24 12.08 -6.05 25.33
N MET A 25 11.91 -6.26 24.02
CA MET A 25 11.99 -5.18 23.03
C MET A 25 10.66 -4.43 22.97
N THR A 26 10.75 -3.10 22.88
CA THR A 26 9.57 -2.26 22.69
C THR A 26 9.22 -2.14 21.22
N PHE A 27 8.01 -2.58 20.88
CA PHE A 27 7.45 -2.47 19.53
C PHE A 27 6.36 -1.40 19.44
N ILE A 28 6.38 -0.38 20.32
CA ILE A 28 5.33 0.63 20.42
C ILE A 28 4.90 1.21 19.05
N PRO A 29 5.81 1.62 18.14
CA PRO A 29 5.39 2.13 16.83
C PRO A 29 4.71 1.07 15.95
N ILE A 30 5.22 -0.17 15.95
CA ILE A 30 4.66 -1.27 15.16
C ILE A 30 3.28 -1.67 15.70
N ASN A 31 3.11 -1.71 17.02
CA ASN A 31 1.84 -2.03 17.68
C ASN A 31 0.74 -0.98 17.45
N ARG A 32 1.04 0.16 16.80
CA ARG A 32 0.04 1.15 16.39
C ARG A 32 -0.59 0.88 15.03
N ILE A 33 -0.06 -0.08 14.27
CA ILE A 33 -0.68 -0.57 13.04
C ILE A 33 -2.02 -1.23 13.43
N HIS A 34 -3.11 -0.78 12.81
CA HIS A 34 -4.47 -1.20 13.16
C HIS A 34 -5.36 -1.43 11.95
N GLN A 35 -4.81 -1.32 10.75
CA GLN A 35 -5.55 -1.52 9.51
C GLN A 35 -4.68 -2.30 8.52
N HIS A 36 -5.27 -3.32 7.91
CA HIS A 36 -4.66 -4.13 6.86
C HIS A 36 -5.51 -3.99 5.60
N LEU A 37 -4.92 -3.40 4.57
CA LEU A 37 -5.55 -3.28 3.25
C LEU A 37 -4.77 -4.14 2.26
N CYS A 38 -5.45 -4.67 1.25
CA CYS A 38 -4.79 -5.24 0.09
C CYS A 38 -5.32 -4.57 -1.17
N ALA A 39 -4.40 -4.20 -2.05
CA ALA A 39 -4.64 -3.67 -3.38
C ALA A 39 -3.55 -4.15 -4.35
N PHE A 40 -3.51 -3.58 -5.55
CA PHE A 40 -2.44 -3.82 -6.51
C PHE A 40 -1.78 -2.52 -6.91
N HIS A 41 -0.46 -2.53 -6.95
CA HIS A 41 0.34 -1.44 -7.48
C HIS A 41 0.88 -1.75 -8.87
N ILE A 42 1.03 -0.70 -9.67
CA ILE A 42 1.79 -0.72 -10.92
C ILE A 42 2.98 0.24 -10.83
N TYR A 43 4.06 -0.08 -11.52
CA TYR A 43 5.22 0.81 -11.60
C TYR A 43 4.86 2.04 -12.42
N ALA A 44 5.18 3.24 -11.95
CA ALA A 44 4.80 4.48 -12.63
C ALA A 44 5.24 4.56 -14.10
N GLN A 45 6.30 3.84 -14.48
CA GLN A 45 6.84 3.77 -15.84
C GLN A 45 6.50 2.49 -16.61
N ASP A 46 5.95 1.46 -15.96
CA ASP A 46 5.70 0.16 -16.57
C ASP A 46 4.41 -0.45 -15.99
N HIS A 47 3.30 -0.17 -16.67
CA HIS A 47 1.97 -0.61 -16.25
C HIS A 47 1.68 -2.07 -16.61
N THR A 48 2.65 -2.82 -17.17
CA THR A 48 2.51 -4.26 -17.41
C THR A 48 2.93 -5.10 -16.21
N ARG A 49 3.56 -4.45 -15.21
CA ARG A 49 4.09 -5.09 -14.01
C ARG A 49 3.21 -4.75 -12.83
N HIS A 50 2.57 -5.78 -12.30
CA HIS A 50 1.59 -5.70 -11.23
C HIS A 50 2.18 -6.30 -9.96
N VAL A 51 2.01 -5.60 -8.85
CA VAL A 51 2.47 -6.03 -7.54
C VAL A 51 1.28 -6.07 -6.60
N GLU A 52 0.99 -7.24 -6.04
CA GLU A 52 0.07 -7.32 -4.92
C GLU A 52 0.70 -6.64 -3.72
N ALA A 53 -0.05 -5.76 -3.07
CA ALA A 53 0.45 -4.91 -2.02
C ALA A 53 -0.44 -5.05 -0.79
N HIS A 54 0.16 -5.50 0.32
CA HIS A 54 -0.49 -5.58 1.62
C HIS A 54 -0.01 -4.41 2.48
N HIS A 55 -0.91 -3.46 2.70
CA HIS A 55 -0.67 -2.26 3.47
C HIS A 55 -1.02 -2.46 4.92
N PHE A 56 -0.04 -2.30 5.79
CA PHE A 56 -0.21 -2.32 7.23
C PHE A 56 -0.11 -0.89 7.75
N CYS A 57 -1.29 -0.30 7.95
CA CYS A 57 -1.45 1.13 8.14
C CYS A 57 -1.65 1.54 9.60
N SER A 58 -1.13 2.73 9.90
CA SER A 58 -1.45 3.47 11.11
C SER A 58 -1.87 4.90 10.76
N HIS A 59 -2.98 5.35 11.32
CA HIS A 59 -3.44 6.72 11.18
C HIS A 59 -2.63 7.66 12.08
N ARG A 60 -1.99 8.66 11.46
CA ARG A 60 -1.24 9.73 12.16
C ARG A 60 -2.16 10.88 12.54
N SER A 61 -3.15 11.15 11.70
CA SER A 61 -4.28 12.03 11.94
C SER A 61 -5.50 11.50 11.19
N LYS A 62 -6.62 12.22 11.23
CA LYS A 62 -7.81 11.88 10.43
C LYS A 62 -7.59 12.03 8.91
N ASP A 63 -6.55 12.78 8.53
CA ASP A 63 -6.29 13.19 7.15
C ASP A 63 -4.94 12.64 6.65
N PHE A 64 -4.26 11.80 7.45
CA PHE A 64 -2.94 11.29 7.14
C PHE A 64 -2.72 9.89 7.71
N HIS A 65 -2.55 8.91 6.82
CA HIS A 65 -2.11 7.56 7.16
C HIS A 65 -0.68 7.32 6.68
N GLN A 66 0.01 6.43 7.37
CA GLN A 66 1.28 5.87 6.93
C GLN A 66 1.19 4.36 6.98
N CYS A 67 1.68 3.70 5.93
CA CYS A 67 1.61 2.26 5.78
C CYS A 67 3.01 1.71 5.47
N VAL A 68 3.33 0.57 6.09
CA VAL A 68 4.39 -0.32 5.60
C VAL A 68 3.75 -1.34 4.68
N ILE A 69 4.42 -1.68 3.58
CA ILE A 69 3.86 -2.50 2.52
C ILE A 69 4.67 -3.79 2.38
N TYR A 70 3.96 -4.91 2.37
CA TYR A 70 4.51 -6.23 2.10
C TYR A 70 3.96 -6.82 0.80
N ASP A 71 4.68 -7.78 0.21
CA ASP A 71 4.25 -8.50 -1.01
C ASP A 71 3.16 -9.55 -0.76
N SER A 72 2.93 -9.92 0.50
CA SER A 72 1.91 -10.88 0.93
C SER A 72 1.53 -10.62 2.40
N ASP A 73 0.56 -11.37 2.91
CA ASP A 73 0.19 -11.45 4.33
C ASP A 73 0.86 -12.62 5.08
N ALA A 74 1.81 -13.32 4.42
CA ALA A 74 2.55 -14.42 5.00
C ALA A 74 3.54 -13.98 6.08
N ALA A 75 3.93 -14.90 6.97
CA ALA A 75 4.86 -14.60 8.06
C ALA A 75 6.29 -14.25 7.59
N ASP A 76 6.66 -14.69 6.38
CA ASP A 76 7.94 -14.46 5.71
C ASP A 76 7.83 -13.43 4.57
N ALA A 77 6.75 -12.64 4.55
CA ALA A 77 6.52 -11.63 3.52
C ALA A 77 7.68 -10.62 3.44
N ARG A 78 7.97 -10.18 2.22
CA ARG A 78 9.02 -9.20 1.92
C ARG A 78 8.51 -7.80 2.21
N LEU A 79 9.27 -7.00 2.96
CA LEU A 79 9.00 -5.56 3.09
C LEU A 79 9.35 -4.88 1.76
N ILE A 80 8.33 -4.52 0.98
CA ILE A 80 8.53 -3.99 -0.37
C ILE A 80 8.50 -2.48 -0.46
N GLY A 81 7.87 -1.79 0.49
CA GLY A 81 7.77 -0.33 0.41
C GLY A 81 6.99 0.32 1.54
N ILE A 82 6.64 1.59 1.28
CA ILE A 82 5.80 2.40 2.14
C ILE A 82 4.79 3.19 1.32
N GLU A 83 3.70 3.57 1.95
CA GLU A 83 2.75 4.52 1.41
C GLU A 83 2.35 5.57 2.45
N TYR A 84 2.21 6.79 1.95
CA TYR A 84 1.56 7.88 2.65
C TYR A 84 0.20 8.15 2.01
N ILE A 85 -0.86 8.12 2.81
CA ILE A 85 -2.23 8.34 2.34
C ILE A 85 -2.74 9.65 2.93
N VAL A 86 -3.27 10.53 2.09
CA VAL A 86 -3.82 11.82 2.52
C VAL A 86 -5.23 12.05 2.00
N SER A 87 -6.05 12.76 2.77
CA SER A 87 -7.41 13.12 2.34
C SER A 87 -7.40 14.20 1.24
N GLU A 88 -8.41 14.15 0.36
CA GLU A 88 -8.63 15.21 -0.63
C GLU A 88 -8.98 16.54 0.07
N LYS A 89 -9.89 16.48 1.05
CA LYS A 89 -10.45 17.62 1.77
C LYS A 89 -10.23 17.45 3.25
N ALA A 90 -9.60 18.43 3.89
CA ALA A 90 -9.64 18.50 5.34
C ALA A 90 -10.97 19.07 5.77
N ARG A 91 -11.65 18.37 6.67
CA ARG A 91 -12.81 18.93 7.38
C ARG A 91 -12.40 20.08 8.33
N ARG A 92 -11.09 20.39 8.45
CA ARG A 92 -10.53 21.53 9.21
C ARG A 92 -9.31 22.13 8.49
N ALA A 93 -9.48 23.33 7.94
CA ALA A 93 -8.45 24.30 7.52
C ALA A 93 -7.31 23.91 6.55
N GLN A 94 -7.08 22.64 6.19
CA GLN A 94 -5.97 22.33 5.26
C GLN A 94 -6.21 21.05 4.44
N ALA A 95 -6.89 21.17 3.30
CA ALA A 95 -7.02 20.07 2.33
C ALA A 95 -5.64 19.53 1.96
N VAL A 96 -5.29 18.32 2.42
CA VAL A 96 -3.89 17.89 2.39
C VAL A 96 -3.43 17.74 0.94
N PHE A 97 -4.13 16.94 0.13
CA PHE A 97 -3.76 16.79 -1.28
C PHE A 97 -3.86 18.10 -2.07
N LYS A 98 -4.98 18.83 -1.96
CA LYS A 98 -5.19 20.06 -2.74
C LYS A 98 -4.20 21.17 -2.40
N ALA A 99 -3.73 21.22 -1.16
CA ALA A 99 -2.73 22.17 -0.69
C ALA A 99 -1.28 21.74 -0.98
N LEU A 100 -1.03 20.53 -1.51
CA LEU A 100 0.30 20.15 -1.95
C LEU A 100 0.80 21.10 -3.05
N PRO A 101 2.12 21.37 -3.09
CA PRO A 101 2.76 21.97 -4.26
C PRO A 101 2.41 21.20 -5.54
N GLU A 102 2.33 21.93 -6.64
CA GLU A 102 1.91 21.37 -7.94
C GLU A 102 2.87 20.31 -8.47
N ASP A 103 4.16 20.53 -8.28
CA ASP A 103 5.25 19.61 -8.60
C ASP A 103 5.27 18.37 -7.70
N GLU A 104 4.68 18.44 -6.50
CA GLU A 104 4.57 17.30 -5.60
C GLU A 104 3.42 16.36 -6.02
N LYS A 105 2.29 16.89 -6.51
CA LYS A 105 1.09 16.10 -6.88
C LYS A 105 1.36 15.00 -7.92
N ARG A 106 2.41 15.14 -8.74
CA ARG A 106 2.82 14.14 -9.73
C ARG A 106 3.26 12.79 -9.14
N TYR A 107 3.58 12.76 -7.85
CA TYR A 107 3.97 11.53 -7.13
C TYR A 107 2.80 10.81 -6.47
N TRP A 108 1.57 11.31 -6.67
CA TRP A 108 0.39 10.82 -5.97
C TRP A 108 -0.61 10.24 -6.95
N HIS A 109 -1.22 9.13 -6.55
CA HIS A 109 -2.32 8.49 -7.27
C HIS A 109 -3.60 8.55 -6.45
N SER A 110 -4.75 8.45 -7.12
CA SER A 110 -6.06 8.43 -6.47
C SER A 110 -6.48 7.00 -6.12
N HIS A 111 -7.04 6.80 -4.93
CA HIS A 111 -7.64 5.50 -4.54
C HIS A 111 -9.06 5.27 -5.08
N LYS A 112 -9.67 6.31 -5.68
CA LYS A 112 -11.06 6.29 -6.18
C LYS A 112 -11.43 4.98 -6.89
N TYR A 113 -10.66 4.60 -7.91
CA TYR A 113 -11.01 3.46 -8.75
C TYR A 113 -10.79 2.14 -8.04
N GLU A 114 -9.71 1.97 -7.28
CA GLU A 114 -9.46 0.72 -6.53
C GLU A 114 -10.56 0.46 -5.48
N VAL A 115 -11.06 1.54 -4.86
CA VAL A 115 -12.22 1.48 -3.97
C VAL A 115 -13.49 1.16 -4.75
N GLU A 116 -13.79 1.84 -5.86
CA GLU A 116 -15.02 1.57 -6.62
C GLU A 116 -15.05 0.18 -7.26
N SER A 117 -13.90 -0.33 -7.70
CA SER A 117 -13.78 -1.60 -8.44
C SER A 117 -13.77 -2.85 -7.56
N GLY A 118 -13.71 -2.70 -6.24
CA GLY A 118 -13.55 -3.85 -5.33
C GLY A 118 -12.12 -4.37 -5.22
N ILE A 119 -11.17 -3.79 -5.96
CA ILE A 119 -9.76 -4.24 -5.97
C ILE A 119 -9.10 -3.98 -4.63
N LEU A 120 -9.27 -2.78 -4.08
CA LEU A 120 -8.86 -2.48 -2.71
C LEU A 120 -9.90 -3.04 -1.75
N TYR A 121 -9.46 -3.86 -0.79
CA TYR A 121 -10.32 -4.37 0.27
C TYR A 121 -9.59 -4.41 1.61
N MET A 122 -10.37 -4.54 2.69
CA MET A 122 -9.83 -4.73 4.03
C MET A 122 -9.62 -6.22 4.28
N GLU A 123 -8.37 -6.59 4.55
CA GLU A 123 -8.03 -7.97 4.91
C GLU A 123 -8.45 -8.22 6.37
N THR A 124 -9.08 -9.37 6.60
CA THR A 124 -9.56 -9.74 7.94
C THR A 124 -9.13 -11.15 8.25
N LYS A 125 -9.12 -11.50 9.54
CA LYS A 125 -8.80 -12.88 9.94
C LYS A 125 -9.77 -13.83 9.25
N GLY A 126 -9.27 -14.93 8.66
CA GLY A 126 -10.11 -15.89 7.91
C GLY A 126 -11.27 -16.55 8.69
N ILE A 127 -11.37 -16.33 10.00
CA ILE A 127 -12.53 -16.71 10.82
C ILE A 127 -13.71 -15.72 10.72
N VAL A 128 -13.50 -14.54 10.14
CA VAL A 128 -14.52 -13.49 9.99
C VAL A 128 -15.35 -13.81 8.74
N PRO A 129 -16.69 -13.97 8.84
CA PRO A 129 -17.52 -14.22 7.68
C PRO A 129 -17.45 -13.06 6.66
N ALA A 130 -17.46 -13.37 5.36
CA ALA A 130 -17.36 -12.38 4.30
C ALA A 130 -18.38 -11.24 4.42
N ALA A 131 -19.65 -11.55 4.74
CA ALA A 131 -20.68 -10.53 4.94
C ALA A 131 -20.39 -9.58 6.12
N VAL A 132 -19.72 -10.08 7.17
CA VAL A 132 -19.29 -9.24 8.29
C VAL A 132 -18.10 -8.37 7.87
N ASN A 133 -17.20 -8.89 7.03
CA ASN A 133 -16.12 -8.11 6.46
C ASN A 133 -16.65 -6.98 5.57
N ASP A 134 -17.63 -7.27 4.71
CA ASP A 134 -18.23 -6.28 3.80
C ASP A 134 -18.85 -5.09 4.55
N THR A 135 -19.64 -5.33 5.61
CA THR A 135 -20.17 -4.24 6.44
C THR A 135 -19.08 -3.54 7.26
N ALA A 136 -18.05 -4.29 7.70
CA ALA A 136 -16.96 -3.71 8.49
C ALA A 136 -16.03 -2.80 7.65
N GLU A 137 -15.89 -3.05 6.35
CA GLU A 137 -15.06 -2.22 5.47
C GLU A 137 -15.77 -0.93 5.02
N GLU A 138 -17.10 -0.82 5.08
CA GLU A 138 -17.84 0.35 4.55
C GLU A 138 -17.30 1.70 5.05
N PRO A 139 -17.06 1.92 6.37
CA PRO A 139 -16.52 3.19 6.84
C PRO A 139 -15.11 3.47 6.30
N ALA A 140 -14.28 2.43 6.17
CA ALA A 140 -12.95 2.56 5.60
C ALA A 140 -13.02 2.91 4.11
N MET A 141 -13.92 2.27 3.35
CA MET A 141 -14.10 2.56 1.93
C MET A 141 -14.63 3.98 1.70
N LEU A 142 -15.55 4.47 2.54
CA LEU A 142 -16.05 5.85 2.46
C LEU A 142 -14.94 6.89 2.64
N GLU A 143 -14.01 6.65 3.56
CA GLU A 143 -12.88 7.56 3.78
C GLU A 143 -11.83 7.39 2.66
N LEU A 144 -11.42 6.16 2.35
CA LEU A 144 -10.39 5.89 1.33
C LEU A 144 -10.81 6.34 -0.07
N HIS A 145 -12.10 6.33 -0.39
CA HIS A 145 -12.62 6.76 -1.70
C HIS A 145 -12.18 8.18 -2.10
N GLN A 146 -11.96 9.06 -1.11
CA GLN A 146 -11.55 10.45 -1.29
C GLN A 146 -10.11 10.70 -0.80
N THR A 147 -9.22 9.72 -0.97
CA THR A 147 -7.81 9.84 -0.57
C THR A 147 -6.84 9.64 -1.74
N TYR A 148 -5.60 10.04 -1.51
CA TYR A 148 -4.49 9.93 -2.44
C TYR A 148 -3.29 9.26 -1.78
N GLY A 149 -2.64 8.37 -2.52
CA GLY A 149 -1.48 7.61 -2.10
C GLY A 149 -0.19 8.11 -2.74
N LYS A 150 0.87 8.28 -1.94
CA LYS A 150 2.27 8.38 -2.42
C LYS A 150 2.99 7.11 -2.03
N THR A 151 3.18 6.24 -3.00
CA THR A 151 3.70 4.89 -2.77
C THR A 151 5.07 4.71 -3.38
N ILE A 152 6.01 4.31 -2.54
CA ILE A 152 7.39 4.05 -2.94
C ILE A 152 7.74 2.60 -2.60
N HIS A 153 8.06 1.81 -3.62
CA HIS A 153 8.63 0.48 -3.42
C HIS A 153 10.15 0.56 -3.47
N THR A 154 10.80 -0.08 -2.50
CA THR A 154 12.25 -0.26 -2.41
C THR A 154 12.70 -1.64 -2.86
N TRP A 155 11.77 -2.59 -3.03
CA TRP A 155 12.06 -3.94 -3.48
C TRP A 155 11.20 -4.33 -4.69
N ALA A 156 11.81 -4.35 -5.87
CA ALA A 156 11.21 -4.91 -7.08
C ALA A 156 11.37 -6.44 -7.12
N TYR A 157 10.68 -7.14 -6.21
CA TYR A 157 10.84 -8.59 -6.01
C TYR A 157 10.47 -9.43 -7.24
N ASP A 158 9.63 -8.89 -8.14
CA ASP A 158 9.29 -9.51 -9.41
C ASP A 158 10.47 -9.60 -10.39
N GLN A 159 11.54 -8.82 -10.16
CA GLN A 159 12.80 -8.87 -10.92
C GLN A 159 13.98 -9.38 -10.10
N SER A 160 14.06 -9.00 -8.83
CA SER A 160 15.14 -9.39 -7.91
C SER A 160 14.54 -9.99 -6.65
N PRO A 161 14.05 -11.25 -6.70
CA PRO A 161 13.30 -11.86 -5.61
C PRO A 161 14.14 -12.11 -4.34
N GLU A 162 15.46 -12.18 -4.49
CA GLU A 162 16.40 -12.47 -3.41
C GLU A 162 16.77 -11.24 -2.58
N LEU A 163 16.90 -10.06 -3.20
CA LEU A 163 17.37 -8.84 -2.54
C LEU A 163 16.75 -7.56 -3.15
N PRO A 164 16.55 -6.49 -2.35
CA PRO A 164 16.07 -5.19 -2.81
C PRO A 164 17.19 -4.41 -3.53
N LEU A 165 17.37 -4.68 -4.83
CA LEU A 165 18.39 -4.04 -5.64
C LEU A 165 17.88 -2.77 -6.35
N GLY A 166 18.78 -1.80 -6.52
CA GLY A 166 18.54 -0.61 -7.34
C GLY A 166 17.84 0.55 -6.60
N PRO A 167 17.48 1.62 -7.34
CA PRO A 167 16.81 2.78 -6.77
C PRO A 167 15.34 2.46 -6.42
N PRO A 168 14.75 3.20 -5.48
CA PRO A 168 13.32 3.11 -5.20
C PRO A 168 12.49 3.41 -6.45
N GLN A 169 11.29 2.85 -6.50
CA GLN A 169 10.35 2.97 -7.60
C GLN A 169 9.07 3.65 -7.11
N LEU A 170 8.60 4.61 -7.89
CA LEU A 170 7.29 5.21 -7.67
C LEU A 170 6.22 4.25 -8.17
N MET A 171 5.20 4.03 -7.35
CA MET A 171 4.08 3.15 -7.68
C MET A 171 2.78 3.95 -7.83
N MET A 172 1.92 3.46 -8.70
CA MET A 172 0.60 4.01 -9.00
C MET A 172 -0.49 2.96 -8.74
N SER A 173 -1.72 3.43 -8.63
CA SER A 173 -2.92 2.60 -8.56
C SER A 173 -3.52 2.35 -9.94
N TYR A 174 -4.46 1.39 -10.01
CA TYR A 174 -5.38 1.33 -11.12
C TYR A 174 -6.37 2.49 -11.09
N THR A 175 -6.77 2.93 -12.27
CA THR A 175 -7.69 4.04 -12.49
C THR A 175 -8.87 3.70 -13.41
N HIS A 176 -8.82 2.57 -14.13
CA HIS A 176 -9.90 2.09 -14.99
C HIS A 176 -9.89 0.56 -15.18
N ASP A 177 -10.99 0.02 -15.73
CA ASP A 177 -11.13 -1.40 -16.03
C ASP A 177 -10.05 -1.86 -17.05
N ASN A 178 -9.68 -3.14 -17.00
CA ASN A 178 -8.71 -3.80 -17.88
C ASN A 178 -7.23 -3.41 -17.71
N GLN A 179 -6.85 -2.74 -16.61
CA GLN A 179 -5.43 -2.55 -16.28
C GLN A 179 -4.79 -3.79 -15.66
N ALA A 180 -5.53 -4.58 -14.90
CA ALA A 180 -5.08 -5.90 -14.44
C ALA A 180 -5.72 -6.99 -15.30
N SER A 181 -5.02 -8.12 -15.47
CA SER A 181 -5.65 -9.30 -16.04
C SER A 181 -6.71 -9.86 -15.07
N GLU A 182 -7.81 -10.36 -15.62
CA GLU A 182 -8.87 -11.00 -14.83
C GLU A 182 -8.34 -12.19 -14.02
N GLU A 183 -7.33 -12.88 -14.55
CA GLU A 183 -6.68 -14.01 -13.88
C GLU A 183 -5.95 -13.57 -12.60
N VAL A 184 -5.21 -12.46 -12.63
CA VAL A 184 -4.52 -11.94 -11.44
C VAL A 184 -5.51 -11.59 -10.34
N ILE A 185 -6.61 -10.91 -10.69
CA ILE A 185 -7.66 -10.56 -9.72
C ILE A 185 -8.33 -11.82 -9.17
N ARG A 186 -8.70 -12.77 -10.05
CA ARG A 186 -9.33 -14.03 -9.65
C ARG A 186 -8.44 -14.84 -8.70
N CYS A 187 -7.15 -14.99 -9.02
CA CYS A 187 -6.22 -15.74 -8.18
C CYS A 187 -6.05 -15.10 -6.79
N ARG A 188 -6.07 -13.77 -6.69
CA ARG A 188 -6.08 -13.08 -5.39
C ARG A 188 -7.39 -13.33 -4.66
N ASP A 189 -8.51 -13.11 -5.32
CA ASP A 189 -9.85 -13.25 -4.74
C ASP A 189 -10.10 -14.66 -4.18
N GLU A 190 -9.66 -15.69 -4.89
CA GLU A 190 -9.74 -17.10 -4.44
C GLU A 190 -8.92 -17.35 -3.17
N ARG A 191 -7.69 -16.81 -3.07
CA ARG A 191 -6.86 -16.95 -1.87
C ARG A 191 -7.44 -16.21 -0.67
N SER A 192 -7.96 -15.01 -0.91
CA SER A 192 -8.50 -14.13 0.15
C SER A 192 -9.96 -14.44 0.50
N GLY A 193 -10.62 -15.35 -0.23
CA GLY A 193 -12.02 -15.71 0.00
C GLY A 193 -13.00 -14.55 -0.23
N ILE A 194 -12.68 -13.63 -1.15
CA ILE A 194 -13.51 -12.46 -1.49
C ILE A 194 -13.95 -12.50 -2.95
N SER A 195 -14.79 -11.54 -3.36
CA SER A 195 -15.11 -11.28 -4.76
C SER A 195 -15.07 -9.78 -5.02
N SER A 196 -14.09 -9.35 -5.82
CA SER A 196 -13.90 -7.95 -6.23
C SER A 196 -15.13 -7.45 -7.01
N SER A 197 -15.71 -8.29 -7.87
CA SER A 197 -16.92 -7.94 -8.61
C SER A 197 -18.15 -7.80 -7.70
N ALA A 198 -18.32 -8.67 -6.70
CA ALA A 198 -19.40 -8.52 -5.72
C ALA A 198 -19.23 -7.24 -4.88
N LYS A 199 -17.99 -6.93 -4.46
CA LYS A 199 -17.65 -5.68 -3.78
C LYS A 199 -17.94 -4.46 -4.66
N LYS A 200 -17.57 -4.48 -5.95
CA LYS A 200 -17.90 -3.43 -6.93
C LYS A 200 -19.41 -3.17 -6.97
N GLU A 201 -20.24 -4.20 -7.04
CA GLU A 201 -21.69 -4.04 -7.06
C GLU A 201 -22.25 -3.54 -5.73
N LEU A 202 -21.78 -4.07 -4.59
CA LEU A 202 -22.19 -3.63 -3.26
C LEU A 202 -21.88 -2.14 -3.05
N ARG A 203 -20.67 -1.71 -3.43
CA ARG A 203 -20.17 -0.35 -3.23
C ARG A 203 -20.95 0.71 -4.00
N LYS A 204 -21.59 0.37 -5.12
CA LYS A 204 -22.53 1.27 -5.82
C LYS A 204 -23.71 1.68 -4.94
N GLY A 205 -24.07 0.88 -3.94
CA GLY A 205 -25.20 1.15 -3.05
C GLY A 205 -24.95 2.26 -2.02
N TYR A 206 -23.69 2.54 -1.67
CA TYR A 206 -23.36 3.46 -0.57
C TYR A 206 -22.24 4.46 -0.86
N LEU A 207 -21.37 4.22 -1.85
CA LEU A 207 -20.33 5.19 -2.21
C LEU A 207 -20.97 6.42 -2.87
N PRO A 208 -20.69 7.64 -2.38
CA PRO A 208 -21.20 8.86 -2.99
C PRO A 208 -20.55 9.07 -4.36
N PRO A 209 -21.23 9.71 -5.33
CA PRO A 209 -20.57 10.18 -6.54
C PRO A 209 -19.39 11.08 -6.19
N TYR A 210 -18.22 10.77 -6.73
CA TYR A 210 -16.99 11.49 -6.45
C TYR A 210 -16.20 11.70 -7.75
N GLN A 211 -15.63 12.89 -7.89
CA GLN A 211 -14.70 13.21 -8.96
C GLN A 211 -13.34 13.51 -8.34
N LYS A 212 -12.35 12.66 -8.63
CA LYS A 212 -10.97 12.87 -8.20
C LYS A 212 -10.44 14.19 -8.77
N ASP A 213 -9.65 14.91 -7.98
CA ASP A 213 -8.85 16.04 -8.43
C ASP A 213 -8.04 15.67 -9.69
N ASN A 214 -8.07 16.56 -10.69
CA ASN A 214 -7.49 16.30 -12.00
C ASN A 214 -5.95 16.35 -12.01
N LYS A 215 -5.33 16.65 -10.86
CA LYS A 215 -3.88 16.74 -10.72
C LYS A 215 -3.21 15.48 -10.18
N ALA A 216 -3.99 14.51 -9.72
CA ALA A 216 -3.51 13.16 -9.47
C ALA A 216 -3.47 12.35 -10.78
N ASP A 217 -2.82 11.19 -10.73
CA ASP A 217 -2.78 10.23 -11.86
C ASP A 217 -2.31 10.86 -13.17
N GLN A 218 -1.32 11.77 -13.10
CA GLN A 218 -0.84 12.57 -14.25
C GLN A 218 -0.37 11.71 -15.44
N TRP A 219 0.02 10.46 -15.19
CA TRP A 219 0.39 9.50 -16.21
C TRP A 219 -0.75 9.22 -17.21
N GLU A 220 -2.03 9.30 -16.78
CA GLU A 220 -3.19 9.10 -17.66
C GLU A 220 -3.26 10.12 -18.80
N LYS A 221 -2.77 11.33 -18.53
CA LYS A 221 -2.82 12.45 -19.48
C LYS A 221 -1.54 12.60 -20.27
N SER A 222 -0.42 12.38 -19.62
CA SER A 222 0.90 12.60 -20.20
C SER A 222 1.40 11.40 -21.01
N GLY A 223 0.95 10.19 -20.69
CA GLY A 223 1.55 8.95 -21.21
C GLY A 223 3.00 8.73 -20.74
N THR A 224 3.45 9.50 -19.74
CA THR A 224 4.82 9.43 -19.21
C THR A 224 4.81 9.01 -17.74
N GLY A 225 5.73 8.12 -17.40
CA GLY A 225 6.00 7.69 -16.03
C GLY A 225 7.18 8.39 -15.39
N ILE A 226 7.21 8.43 -14.06
CA ILE A 226 8.34 8.94 -13.29
C ILE A 226 9.25 7.79 -12.88
N VAL A 227 10.55 7.97 -13.08
CA VAL A 227 11.58 7.04 -12.62
C VAL A 227 12.55 7.79 -11.73
N PHE A 228 12.88 7.22 -10.57
CA PHE A 228 13.96 7.75 -9.73
C PHE A 228 15.31 7.22 -10.22
N LYS A 229 16.23 8.15 -10.48
CA LYS A 229 17.60 7.84 -10.88
C LYS A 229 18.56 8.38 -9.83
N PRO A 230 19.55 7.60 -9.39
CA PRO A 230 20.59 8.11 -8.51
C PRO A 230 21.43 9.15 -9.25
N GLU A 231 21.84 10.20 -8.54
CA GLU A 231 22.73 11.25 -9.03
C GLU A 231 23.84 11.46 -8.00
N GLU A 232 25.09 11.57 -8.47
CA GLU A 232 26.23 11.89 -7.61
C GLU A 232 26.28 13.39 -7.33
N VAL A 233 26.25 13.77 -6.05
CA VAL A 233 26.36 15.16 -5.61
C VAL A 233 27.50 15.31 -4.61
N GLN A 234 28.10 16.50 -4.59
CA GLN A 234 29.14 16.81 -3.60
C GLN A 234 28.54 16.84 -2.20
N ILE A 235 29.19 16.14 -1.25
CA ILE A 235 28.77 16.14 0.15
C ILE A 235 28.98 17.54 0.73
N GLN A 236 27.91 18.16 1.21
CA GLN A 236 28.00 19.37 2.04
C GLN A 236 28.52 18.96 3.41
N LYS A 237 29.66 19.52 3.81
CA LYS A 237 30.29 19.30 5.12
C LYS A 237 30.14 20.53 6.01
#